data_AF-A0A7V3SZ05-F1
#
_entry.id   AF-A0A7V3SZ05-F1
#
_cell.length_a   1.000
_cell.length_b   1.000
_cell.length_c   1.000
_cell.angle_alpha   90.00
_cell.angle_beta   90.00
_cell.angle_gamma   90.00
#
_symmetry.space_group_name_H-M   'P 1'
#
loop_
_entity.id
_entity.type
_entity.pdbx_description
1 polymer ?
#
loop_
_entity_poly.entity_id
_entity_poly.type
_entity_poly.pdbx_seq_one_letter_code
_entity_poly.pdbx_strand_id
1 'polypeptide(L)'
;LYLSPYFDYLSFFFNKSWRYPASDTLTLMIKLADSSTGSIDNKNIKKTLTGIDKVRLREGIELCRDILGRYGVKKENTFLGTINAGHPGGMLPLTRQEAETFHNPKLPENLYVADATLFPESLGNPPILTIMAMAKRVSKIIMA
;
A
#
# COMPACT_ATOMS: atom_id res chain seq x y z
N LEU A 1 9.50 3.78 6.92
CA LEU A 1 8.78 4.15 8.15
C LEU A 1 8.62 5.66 8.15
N TYR A 2 7.43 6.18 8.46
CA TYR A 2 7.21 7.63 8.57
C TYR A 2 6.31 7.94 9.76
N LEU A 3 6.41 9.15 10.31
CA LEU A 3 5.38 9.69 11.20
C LEU A 3 4.04 9.61 10.45
N SER A 4 2.99 9.15 11.14
CA SER A 4 1.70 9.05 10.47
C SER A 4 1.26 10.44 10.00
N PRO A 5 0.98 10.63 8.70
CA PRO A 5 0.60 11.95 8.19
C PRO A 5 -0.84 12.33 8.56
N TYR A 6 -1.58 11.40 9.18
CA TYR A 6 -2.96 11.60 9.63
C TYR A 6 -3.25 10.71 10.84
N PHE A 7 -4.30 11.07 11.58
CA PHE A 7 -4.83 10.23 12.66
C PHE A 7 -5.55 9.01 12.08
N ASP A 8 -5.21 7.80 12.54
CA ASP A 8 -5.76 6.55 12.00
C ASP A 8 -7.20 6.30 12.47
N TYR A 9 -8.14 6.95 11.80
CA TYR A 9 -9.57 6.82 12.07
C TYR A 9 -10.09 5.38 11.91
N LEU A 10 -9.55 4.60 10.97
CA LEU A 10 -9.97 3.21 10.81
C LEU A 10 -9.64 2.41 12.07
N SER A 11 -8.43 2.57 12.58
CA SER A 11 -8.07 1.93 13.85
C SER A 11 -8.88 2.47 15.02
N PHE A 12 -9.05 3.79 15.11
CA PHE A 12 -9.81 4.40 16.19
C PHE A 12 -11.27 3.90 16.27
N PHE A 13 -11.96 3.78 15.12
CA PHE A 13 -13.35 3.34 15.09
C PHE A 13 -13.52 1.83 15.20
N PHE A 14 -12.58 1.04 14.69
CA PHE A 14 -12.77 -0.41 14.55
C PHE A 14 -11.88 -1.25 15.48
N ASN A 15 -10.87 -0.67 16.13
CA ASN A 15 -9.96 -1.38 17.02
C ASN A 15 -10.18 -0.99 18.49
N LYS A 16 -10.70 -1.93 19.29
CA LYS A 16 -10.98 -1.73 20.72
C LYS A 16 -9.76 -1.36 21.56
N SER A 17 -8.54 -1.60 21.06
CA SER A 17 -7.31 -1.18 21.73
C SER A 17 -7.08 0.33 21.69
N TRP A 18 -7.76 1.06 20.80
CA TRP A 18 -7.67 2.53 20.65
C TRP A 18 -8.58 3.28 21.65
N ARG A 19 -8.63 2.81 22.90
CA ARG A 19 -9.51 3.33 23.96
C ARG A 19 -9.04 4.65 24.59
N TYR A 20 -7.84 5.12 24.24
CA TYR A 20 -7.27 6.35 24.79
C TYR A 20 -7.83 7.59 24.09
N PRO A 21 -7.92 8.75 24.78
CA PRO A 21 -8.25 10.01 24.14
C PRO A 21 -7.31 10.29 22.96
N ALA A 22 -7.88 10.67 21.82
CA ALA A 22 -7.10 10.92 20.60
C ALA A 22 -6.03 12.03 20.77
N SER A 23 -6.20 12.92 21.75
CA SER A 23 -5.31 14.06 22.03
C SER A 23 -3.89 13.66 22.42
N ASP A 24 -3.69 12.48 23.02
CA ASP A 24 -2.40 12.07 23.60
C ASP A 24 -1.77 10.89 22.84
N THR A 25 -2.16 10.70 21.58
CA THR A 25 -1.70 9.57 20.77
C THR A 25 -0.70 10.01 19.70
N LEU A 26 0.55 9.52 19.80
CA LEU A 26 1.54 9.60 18.73
C LEU A 26 1.49 8.32 17.89
N THR A 27 1.54 8.45 16.55
CA THR A 27 1.43 7.32 15.64
C THR A 27 2.59 7.25 14.64
N LEU A 28 3.12 6.04 14.46
CA LEU A 28 4.09 5.70 13.43
C LEU A 28 3.43 4.76 12.43
N MET A 29 3.58 5.05 11.13
CA MET A 29 2.99 4.24 10.07
C MET A 29 4.04 3.35 9.43
N ILE A 30 3.79 2.04 9.49
CA ILE A 30 4.56 1.04 8.74
C ILE A 30 3.93 0.92 7.36
N LYS A 31 4.66 1.35 6.34
CA LYS A 31 4.36 0.99 4.96
C LYS A 31 5.22 -0.19 4.55
N LEU A 32 4.57 -1.22 4.04
CA LEU A 32 5.20 -2.46 3.60
C LEU A 32 4.96 -2.62 2.10
N ALA A 33 6.03 -2.82 1.33
CA ALA A 33 5.95 -3.42 0.00
C ALA A 33 5.71 -4.91 0.22
N ASP A 34 4.44 -5.29 0.26
CA ASP A 34 4.01 -6.66 0.46
C ASP A 34 4.09 -7.46 -0.84
N SER A 35 4.01 -8.78 -0.73
CA SER A 35 4.08 -9.67 -1.87
C SER A 35 2.92 -9.42 -2.85
N SER A 36 3.21 -9.36 -4.15
CA SER A 36 2.24 -9.12 -5.24
C SER A 36 1.34 -10.33 -5.51
N THR A 37 0.63 -10.77 -4.48
CA THR A 37 -0.32 -11.89 -4.53
C THR A 37 -1.70 -11.44 -4.10
N GLY A 38 -2.72 -12.09 -4.64
CA GLY A 38 -4.12 -11.78 -4.37
C GLY A 38 -4.99 -12.17 -5.55
N SER A 39 -6.29 -12.03 -5.36
CA SER A 39 -7.26 -12.29 -6.43
C SER A 39 -8.49 -11.41 -6.24
N ILE A 40 -9.13 -11.07 -7.34
CA ILE A 40 -10.44 -10.43 -7.35
C ILE A 40 -11.40 -11.31 -8.14
N ASP A 41 -12.61 -11.48 -7.62
CA ASP A 41 -13.74 -12.07 -8.33
C ASP A 41 -14.91 -11.06 -8.35
N ASN A 42 -16.04 -11.42 -8.96
CA ASN A 42 -17.19 -10.53 -9.12
C ASN A 42 -17.77 -9.97 -7.81
N LYS A 43 -17.43 -10.54 -6.65
CA LYS A 43 -18.00 -10.17 -5.35
C LYS A 43 -16.95 -9.88 -4.28
N ASN A 44 -15.74 -10.40 -4.43
CA ASN A 44 -14.74 -10.41 -3.35
C ASN A 44 -13.36 -10.02 -3.85
N ILE A 45 -12.63 -9.33 -2.96
CA ILE A 45 -11.20 -9.09 -3.09
C ILE A 45 -10.51 -9.89 -2.00
N LYS A 46 -9.61 -10.78 -2.41
CA LYS A 46 -8.79 -11.59 -1.50
C LYS A 46 -7.36 -11.10 -1.55
N LYS A 47 -6.93 -10.48 -0.45
CA LYS A 47 -5.55 -10.05 -0.24
C LYS A 47 -5.10 -10.51 1.13
N THR A 48 -3.98 -11.22 1.19
CA THR A 48 -3.46 -11.78 2.44
C THR A 48 -1.96 -11.59 2.50
N LEU A 49 -1.46 -11.21 3.68
CA LEU A 49 -0.02 -11.15 3.92
C LEU A 49 0.56 -12.56 3.91
N THR A 50 1.56 -12.77 3.06
CA THR A 50 2.31 -14.03 2.99
C THR A 50 3.16 -14.23 4.24
N GLY A 51 3.83 -15.38 4.35
CA GLY A 51 4.77 -15.65 5.45
C GLY A 51 5.88 -14.61 5.53
N ILE A 52 6.48 -14.25 4.40
CA ILE A 52 7.54 -13.24 4.35
C ILE A 52 7.03 -11.84 4.70
N ASP A 53 5.82 -11.49 4.25
CA ASP A 53 5.22 -10.18 4.58
C ASP A 53 4.99 -10.05 6.10
N LYS A 54 4.54 -11.13 6.76
CA LYS A 54 4.35 -11.16 8.22
C LYS A 54 5.67 -11.00 8.97
N VAL A 55 6.77 -11.58 8.47
CA VAL A 55 8.10 -11.42 9.06
C VAL A 55 8.56 -9.97 8.94
N ARG A 56 8.49 -9.38 7.74
CA ARG A 56 8.86 -7.97 7.51
C ARG A 56 7.99 -7.00 8.30
N LEU A 57 6.69 -7.28 8.41
CA LEU A 57 5.78 -6.48 9.24
C LEU A 57 6.19 -6.53 10.71
N ARG A 58 6.57 -7.70 11.23
CA ARG A 58 7.04 -7.85 12.61
C ARG A 58 8.32 -7.06 12.86
N GLU A 59 9.27 -7.09 11.92
CA GLU A 59 10.49 -6.27 11.99
C GLU A 59 10.16 -4.78 12.04
N GLY A 60 9.23 -4.32 11.19
CA GLY A 60 8.73 -2.95 11.22
C GLY A 60 8.07 -2.56 12.55
N ILE A 61 7.31 -3.48 13.16
CA ILE A 61 6.67 -3.27 14.47
C ILE A 61 7.73 -3.09 15.56
N GLU A 62 8.74 -3.98 15.60
CA GLU A 62 9.80 -3.90 16.61
C GLU A 62 10.64 -2.63 16.44
N LEU A 63 10.92 -2.21 15.19
CA LEU A 63 11.57 -0.93 14.92
C LEU A 63 10.76 0.26 15.44
N CYS A 64 9.43 0.27 15.23
CA CYS A 64 8.57 1.33 15.77
C CYS A 64 8.58 1.36 17.30
N ARG A 65 8.52 0.19 17.93
CA ARG A 65 8.55 0.07 19.40
C ARG A 65 9.88 0.56 19.96
N ASP A 66 11.00 0.28 19.29
CA ASP A 66 12.31 0.79 19.69
C ASP A 66 12.36 2.33 19.58
N ILE A 67 11.90 2.89 18.47
CA ILE A 67 11.85 4.35 18.26
C ILE A 67 10.98 5.03 19.34
N LEU A 68 9.79 4.51 19.61
CA LEU A 68 8.90 5.04 20.64
C LEU A 68 9.50 4.87 22.04
N GLY A 69 10.17 3.75 22.30
CA GLY A 69 10.90 3.49 23.54
C GLY A 69 12.01 4.51 23.79
N ARG A 70 12.80 4.83 22.77
CA ARG A 70 13.84 5.89 22.84
C ARG A 70 13.25 7.28 23.06
N TYR A 71 12.01 7.50 22.61
CA TYR A 71 11.24 8.72 22.89
C TYR A 71 10.62 8.75 24.30
N GLY A 72 10.78 7.68 25.09
CA GLY A 72 10.28 7.58 26.47
C GLY A 72 8.92 6.92 26.61
N VAL A 73 8.34 6.38 25.53
CA VAL A 73 7.06 5.66 25.58
C VAL A 73 7.30 4.25 26.11
N LYS A 74 6.62 3.89 27.20
CA LYS A 74 6.70 2.54 27.77
C LYS A 74 6.06 1.50 26.83
N LYS A 75 6.62 0.30 26.75
CA LYS A 75 6.17 -0.75 25.81
C LYS A 75 4.70 -1.13 26.02
N GLU A 76 4.25 -1.18 27.27
CA GLU A 76 2.87 -1.45 27.68
C GLU A 76 1.86 -0.40 27.21
N ASN A 77 2.33 0.81 26.90
CA ASN A 77 1.50 1.90 26.37
C ASN A 77 1.49 1.92 24.83
N THR A 78 2.20 0.99 24.17
CA THR A 78 2.17 0.85 22.72
C THR A 78 1.07 -0.12 22.30
N PHE A 79 0.35 0.22 21.23
CA PHE A 79 -0.68 -0.63 20.63
C PHE A 79 -0.60 -0.55 19.10
N LEU A 80 -1.15 -1.56 18.44
CA LEU A 80 -1.14 -1.65 16.97
C LEU A 80 -2.42 -1.06 16.38
N GLY A 81 -2.28 -0.48 15.19
CA GLY A 81 -3.41 -0.15 14.32
C GLY A 81 -3.92 -1.36 13.53
N THR A 82 -4.94 -1.11 12.73
CA THR A 82 -5.54 -2.01 11.77
C THR A 82 -4.67 -2.07 10.51
N ILE A 83 -4.44 -3.28 10.01
CA ILE A 83 -3.75 -3.47 8.73
C ILE A 83 -4.67 -2.98 7.61
N ASN A 84 -4.17 -2.05 6.78
CA ASN A 84 -4.91 -1.49 5.67
C ASN A 84 -4.23 -1.83 4.33
N ALA A 85 -4.96 -2.45 3.42
CA ALA A 85 -4.55 -2.67 2.03
C ALA A 85 -4.87 -1.44 1.16
N GLY A 86 -4.33 -0.27 1.54
CA GLY A 86 -4.80 1.02 1.04
C GLY A 86 -4.44 1.37 -0.41
N HIS A 87 -3.63 0.56 -1.10
CA HIS A 87 -3.16 0.84 -2.46
C HIS A 87 -3.19 -0.44 -3.32
N PRO A 88 -4.38 -0.99 -3.63
CA PRO A 88 -4.49 -2.16 -4.51
C PRO A 88 -3.99 -1.81 -5.93
N GLY A 89 -3.36 -2.79 -6.59
CA GLY A 89 -2.81 -2.65 -7.93
C GLY A 89 -2.21 -3.97 -8.45
N GLY A 90 -1.73 -3.95 -9.68
CA GLY A 90 -1.06 -5.08 -10.32
C GLY A 90 -1.99 -6.17 -10.87
N MET A 91 -3.22 -5.84 -11.27
CA MET A 91 -4.13 -6.81 -11.88
C MET A 91 -3.79 -7.09 -13.36
N LEU A 92 -3.06 -6.19 -14.03
CA LEU A 92 -2.50 -6.39 -15.37
C LEU A 92 -1.08 -5.79 -15.38
N PRO A 93 -0.13 -6.42 -14.68
CA PRO A 93 1.20 -5.85 -14.48
C PRO A 93 1.91 -5.60 -15.80
N LEU A 94 2.48 -4.41 -15.97
CA LEU A 94 3.23 -4.05 -17.16
C LEU A 94 4.48 -4.93 -17.28
N THR A 95 4.64 -5.61 -18.40
CA THR A 95 5.84 -6.41 -18.67
C THR A 95 6.91 -5.60 -19.38
N ARG A 96 8.15 -6.12 -19.41
CA ARG A 96 9.25 -5.50 -20.16
C ARG A 96 8.94 -5.31 -21.65
N GLN A 97 8.20 -6.24 -22.25
CA GLN A 97 7.84 -6.19 -23.67
C GLN A 97 6.81 -5.09 -23.95
N GLU A 98 5.94 -4.81 -22.98
CA GLU A 98 4.86 -3.82 -23.10
C GLU A 98 5.31 -2.42 -22.64
N ALA A 99 6.51 -2.29 -22.05
CA ALA A 99 6.98 -1.05 -21.43
C ALA A 99 7.09 0.14 -22.41
N GLU A 100 7.30 -0.13 -23.70
CA GLU A 100 7.37 0.93 -24.72
C GLU A 100 5.97 1.43 -25.13
N THR A 101 5.05 0.50 -25.36
CA THR A 101 3.71 0.75 -25.91
C THR A 101 2.66 1.02 -24.84
N PHE A 102 2.89 0.60 -23.59
CA PHE A 102 1.88 0.59 -22.53
C PHE A 102 0.56 -0.11 -22.94
N HIS A 103 0.66 -1.06 -23.87
CA HIS A 103 -0.49 -1.79 -24.41
C HIS A 103 -0.29 -3.28 -24.19
N ASN A 104 -1.27 -3.91 -23.54
CA ASN A 104 -1.29 -5.35 -23.34
C ASN A 104 -1.98 -6.01 -24.54
N PRO A 105 -1.38 -7.01 -25.20
CA PRO A 105 -1.91 -7.62 -26.42
C PRO A 105 -3.24 -8.37 -26.23
N LYS A 106 -3.67 -8.59 -24.98
CA LYS A 106 -5.00 -9.17 -24.68
C LYS A 106 -6.13 -8.13 -24.72
N LEU A 107 -5.79 -6.84 -24.80
CA LEU A 107 -6.75 -5.76 -24.92
C LEU A 107 -7.03 -5.45 -26.40
N PRO A 108 -8.23 -4.94 -26.75
CA PRO A 108 -8.47 -4.31 -28.03
C PRO A 108 -7.43 -3.22 -28.35
N GLU A 109 -7.09 -3.05 -29.63
CA GLU A 109 -6.06 -2.11 -30.08
C GLU A 109 -6.32 -0.65 -29.65
N ASN A 110 -7.59 -0.27 -29.53
CA ASN A 110 -8.04 1.06 -29.13
C ASN A 110 -8.31 1.20 -27.62
N LEU A 111 -7.90 0.24 -26.79
CA LEU A 111 -8.11 0.25 -25.35
C LEU A 111 -6.80 0.24 -24.58
N TYR A 112 -6.62 1.23 -23.70
CA TYR A 112 -5.44 1.38 -22.84
C TYR A 112 -5.85 1.46 -21.37
N VAL A 113 -4.95 0.98 -20.49
CA VAL A 113 -5.07 1.10 -19.03
C VAL A 113 -4.02 2.10 -18.55
N ALA A 114 -4.34 2.91 -17.55
CA ALA A 114 -3.50 4.02 -17.10
C ALA A 114 -3.56 4.26 -15.58
N ASP A 115 -3.72 3.20 -14.80
CA ASP A 115 -3.86 3.25 -13.35
C ASP A 115 -2.94 2.23 -12.63
N ALA A 116 -3.15 2.04 -11.32
CA ALA A 116 -2.38 1.13 -10.48
C ALA A 116 -2.42 -0.34 -10.94
N THR A 117 -3.35 -0.72 -11.82
CA THR A 117 -3.43 -2.04 -12.43
C THR A 117 -2.14 -2.43 -13.14
N LEU A 118 -1.42 -1.45 -13.69
CA LEU A 118 -0.18 -1.67 -14.44
C LEU A 118 1.06 -1.89 -13.57
N PHE A 119 0.96 -1.75 -12.25
CA PHE A 119 2.16 -1.90 -11.42
C PHE A 119 2.72 -3.33 -11.48
N PRO A 120 4.04 -3.47 -11.77
CA PRO A 120 4.69 -4.78 -11.79
C PRO A 120 4.76 -5.41 -10.39
N GLU A 121 4.82 -4.57 -9.35
CA GLU A 121 4.92 -5.00 -7.96
C GLU A 121 4.37 -3.95 -6.99
N SER A 122 4.14 -4.37 -5.73
CA SER A 122 3.75 -3.47 -4.65
C SER A 122 4.87 -2.45 -4.38
N LEU A 123 4.57 -1.16 -4.50
CA LEU A 123 5.58 -0.09 -4.39
C LEU A 123 6.03 0.20 -2.94
N GLY A 124 5.25 -0.22 -1.94
CA GLY A 124 5.48 0.12 -0.53
C GLY A 124 5.39 1.62 -0.20
N ASN A 125 4.94 2.45 -1.13
CA ASN A 125 4.91 3.91 -1.05
C ASN A 125 3.62 4.46 -1.66
N PRO A 126 3.20 5.72 -1.36
CA PRO A 126 2.06 6.33 -2.05
C PRO A 126 2.27 6.31 -3.58
N PRO A 127 1.35 5.71 -4.37
CA PRO A 127 1.55 5.50 -5.80
C PRO A 127 1.17 6.72 -6.66
N ILE A 128 0.66 7.80 -6.07
CA ILE A 128 0.00 8.91 -6.79
C ILE A 128 0.85 9.50 -7.93
N LEU A 129 2.12 9.82 -7.66
CA LEU A 129 3.00 10.40 -8.68
C LEU A 129 3.33 9.40 -9.80
N THR A 130 3.45 8.12 -9.46
CA THR A 130 3.69 7.06 -10.44
C THR A 130 2.46 6.86 -11.34
N ILE A 131 1.25 6.87 -10.77
CA ILE A 131 0.00 6.81 -11.55
C ILE A 131 -0.11 8.01 -12.49
N MET A 132 0.16 9.22 -11.99
CA MET A 132 0.15 10.44 -12.83
C MET A 132 1.16 10.34 -13.98
N ALA A 133 2.37 9.82 -13.72
CA ALA A 133 3.38 9.63 -14.75
C ALA A 133 2.96 8.59 -15.80
N MET A 134 2.35 7.47 -15.39
CA MET A 134 1.80 6.46 -16.30
C MET A 134 0.68 7.02 -17.16
N ALA A 135 -0.28 7.74 -16.56
CA ALA A 135 -1.36 8.38 -17.31
C ALA A 135 -0.85 9.38 -18.34
N LYS A 136 0.16 10.18 -17.98
CA LYS A 136 0.82 11.10 -18.93
C LYS A 136 1.54 10.37 -20.05
N ARG A 137 2.18 9.22 -19.78
CA ARG A 137 2.84 8.39 -20.80
C ARG A 137 1.82 7.81 -21.78
N VAL A 138 0.75 7.20 -21.27
CA VAL A 138 -0.34 6.63 -22.09
C VAL A 138 -0.98 7.70 -22.97
N SER A 139 -1.27 8.88 -22.41
CA SER A 139 -1.82 10.00 -23.19
C SER A 139 -0.95 10.39 -24.38
N LYS A 140 0.38 10.42 -24.21
CA LYS A 140 1.30 10.71 -25.32
C LYS A 140 1.31 9.64 -26.41
N ILE A 141 1.11 8.38 -26.03
CA ILE A 141 1.07 7.25 -26.99
C ILE A 141 -0.21 7.31 -27.82
N ILE A 142 -1.35 7.60 -27.17
CA ILE A 142 -2.65 7.66 -27.85
C ILE A 142 -2.78 8.90 -28.74
N MET A 143 -2.06 9.98 -28.43
CA MET A 143 -2.06 11.22 -29.23
C MET A 143 -1.00 11.24 -30.35
N ALA A 144 -0.11 10.25 -30.40
CA ALA A 144 0.92 10.12 -31.44
C ALA A 144 0.33 9.45 -32.69
#